data_AF-A0A7X0P1N5-F1
#
_entry.id   AF-A0A7X0P1N5-F1
#
_cell.length_a   1.000
_cell.length_b   1.000
_cell.length_c   1.000
_cell.angle_alpha   90.00
_cell.angle_beta   90.00
_cell.angle_gamma   90.00
#
_symmetry.space_group_name_H-M   'P 1'
#
loop_
_entity.id
_entity.type
_entity.pdbx_description
1 polymer ?
#
loop_
_entity_poly.entity_id
_entity_poly.type
_entity_poly.pdbx_seq_one_letter_code
_entity_poly.pdbx_strand_id
1 'polypeptide(L)'
;MAVAAGLTRGAVIYHYSSKNALWIALARDAIAQFHQAVQDRVEDGRAPGRLARAFIRASLEGDQIDAVGERLFLLAALAAAPGVPELVAEDGVRWKAEMAEDGLSLGARTVILNAVDGAGLMTGWGLKPDRAELVALRTELENLTTPGS
;
A
#
# COMPACT_ATOMS: atom_id res chain seq x y z
N MET A 1 27.42 -37.15 -10.19
CA MET A 1 26.05 -37.68 -10.44
C MET A 1 25.16 -36.49 -10.81
N ALA A 2 25.14 -36.13 -12.09
CA ALA A 2 24.19 -35.18 -12.65
C ALA A 2 23.03 -36.00 -13.21
N VAL A 3 21.90 -36.00 -12.50
CA VAL A 3 20.68 -36.66 -12.95
C VAL A 3 19.81 -35.63 -13.68
N ALA A 4 19.37 -36.03 -14.86
CA ALA A 4 18.67 -35.28 -15.88
C ALA A 4 17.41 -34.54 -15.40
N ALA A 5 17.30 -33.28 -15.81
CA ALA A 5 16.03 -32.71 -16.26
C ALA A 5 16.30 -32.02 -17.59
N GLY A 6 15.82 -32.62 -18.69
CA GLY A 6 15.95 -32.12 -20.05
C GLY A 6 15.11 -30.87 -20.30
N LEU A 7 15.43 -29.78 -19.63
CA LEU A 7 14.84 -28.47 -19.91
C LEU A 7 15.71 -27.76 -20.94
N THR A 8 15.20 -27.65 -22.16
CA THR A 8 15.78 -26.79 -23.20
C THR A 8 15.77 -25.34 -22.69
N ARG A 9 16.75 -24.51 -23.10
CA ARG A 9 16.79 -23.07 -22.74
C ARG A 9 15.43 -22.36 -22.94
N GLY A 10 14.62 -22.80 -23.90
CA GLY A 10 13.28 -22.27 -24.16
C GLY A 10 12.24 -22.57 -23.06
N ALA A 11 12.28 -23.75 -22.44
CA ALA A 11 11.36 -24.10 -21.35
C ALA A 11 11.64 -23.25 -20.10
N VAL A 12 12.91 -22.96 -19.82
CA VAL A 12 13.34 -22.07 -18.73
C VAL A 12 12.83 -20.64 -18.97
N ILE A 13 13.04 -20.06 -20.16
CA ILE A 13 12.57 -18.69 -20.48
C ILE A 13 11.04 -18.58 -20.39
N TYR A 14 10.30 -19.60 -20.86
CA TYR A 14 8.83 -19.61 -20.77
C TYR A 14 8.33 -19.68 -19.32
N HIS A 15 8.92 -20.52 -18.47
CA HIS A 15 8.55 -20.61 -17.06
C HIS A 15 8.91 -19.35 -16.25
N TYR A 16 10.06 -18.73 -16.53
CA TYR A 16 10.44 -17.47 -15.86
C TYR A 16 9.55 -16.30 -16.30
N SER A 17 9.17 -16.22 -17.58
CA SER A 17 8.24 -15.19 -18.06
C SER A 17 6.82 -15.37 -17.52
N SER A 18 6.31 -16.60 -17.42
CA SER A 18 4.99 -16.85 -16.81
C SER A 18 4.96 -16.57 -15.30
N LYS A 19 6.04 -16.89 -14.58
CA LYS A 19 6.18 -16.62 -13.15
C LYS A 19 6.27 -15.11 -12.87
N ASN A 20 7.05 -14.38 -13.67
CA ASN A 20 7.14 -12.93 -13.53
C ASN A 20 5.81 -12.24 -13.85
N ALA A 21 5.11 -12.69 -14.88
CA ALA A 21 3.77 -12.19 -15.20
C ALA A 21 2.79 -12.39 -14.04
N LEU A 22 2.83 -13.54 -13.36
CA LEU A 22 2.02 -13.80 -12.17
C LEU A 22 2.37 -12.86 -11.01
N TRP A 23 3.66 -12.62 -10.75
CA TRP A 23 4.11 -11.69 -9.71
C TRP A 23 3.67 -10.26 -9.97
N ILE A 24 3.80 -9.79 -11.21
CA ILE A 24 3.29 -8.47 -11.64
C ILE A 24 1.78 -8.39 -11.45
N ALA A 25 1.03 -9.43 -11.83
CA ALA A 25 -0.41 -9.46 -11.68
C ALA A 25 -0.82 -9.40 -10.19
N LEU A 26 -0.13 -10.15 -9.33
CA LEU A 26 -0.42 -10.17 -7.90
C LEU A 26 -0.09 -8.83 -7.22
N ALA A 27 1.03 -8.20 -7.57
CA ALA A 27 1.36 -6.86 -7.06
C ALA A 27 0.33 -5.81 -7.51
N ARG A 28 -0.08 -5.85 -8.79
CA ARG A 28 -1.09 -4.95 -9.33
C ARG A 28 -2.44 -5.13 -8.64
N ASP A 29 -2.84 -6.37 -8.43
CA ASP A 29 -4.11 -6.70 -7.76
C ASP A 29 -4.10 -6.20 -6.31
N ALA A 30 -3.02 -6.45 -5.56
CA ALA A 30 -2.88 -5.95 -4.18
C ALA A 30 -2.94 -4.42 -4.08
N ILE A 31 -2.31 -3.71 -5.02
CA ILE A 31 -2.39 -2.24 -5.13
C ILE A 31 -3.82 -1.79 -5.48
N ALA A 32 -4.45 -2.44 -6.46
CA ALA A 32 -5.79 -2.09 -6.92
C ALA A 32 -6.85 -2.32 -5.84
N GLN A 33 -6.78 -3.43 -5.10
CA GLN A 33 -7.68 -3.72 -4.00
C GLN A 33 -7.63 -2.64 -2.91
N PHE A 34 -6.43 -2.20 -2.52
CA PHE A 34 -6.31 -1.14 -1.53
C PHE A 34 -6.82 0.21 -2.06
N HIS A 35 -6.50 0.54 -3.30
CA HIS A 35 -7.05 1.74 -3.93
C HIS A 35 -8.59 1.70 -3.93
N GLN A 36 -9.21 0.59 -4.29
CA GLN A 36 -10.67 0.44 -4.25
C GLN A 36 -11.22 0.61 -2.83
N ALA A 37 -10.59 -0.01 -1.82
CA ALA A 37 -10.99 0.13 -0.42
C ALA A 37 -10.95 1.57 0.09
N VAL A 38 -10.03 2.39 -0.42
CA VAL A 38 -9.98 3.83 -0.17
C VAL A 38 -11.10 4.55 -0.92
N GLN A 39 -11.27 4.30 -2.22
CA GLN A 39 -12.31 4.95 -3.03
C GLN A 39 -13.72 4.71 -2.48
N ASP A 40 -14.00 3.50 -1.98
CA ASP A 40 -15.29 3.14 -1.36
C ASP A 40 -15.60 3.95 -0.09
N ARG A 41 -14.59 4.62 0.49
CA ARG A 41 -14.68 5.42 1.72
C ARG A 41 -14.55 6.92 1.47
N VAL A 42 -14.39 7.35 0.22
CA VAL A 42 -14.29 8.78 -0.12
C VAL A 42 -15.63 9.44 0.14
N GLU A 43 -15.59 10.52 0.92
CA GLU A 43 -16.77 11.32 1.25
C GLU A 43 -17.31 12.05 0.00
N ASP A 44 -18.64 12.19 -0.05
CA ASP A 44 -19.31 13.02 -1.04
C ASP A 44 -18.85 14.49 -0.97
N GLY A 45 -18.99 15.21 -2.08
CA GLY A 45 -18.63 16.63 -2.18
C GLY A 45 -17.18 16.87 -2.58
N ARG A 46 -16.67 18.06 -2.29
CA ARG A 46 -15.34 18.56 -2.74
C ARG A 46 -14.53 19.22 -1.63
N ALA A 47 -14.82 18.89 -0.37
CA ALA A 47 -14.06 19.40 0.74
C ALA A 47 -12.60 18.88 0.67
N PRO A 48 -11.58 19.73 0.86
CA PRO A 48 -10.20 19.29 0.86
C PRO A 48 -9.93 18.14 1.84
N GLY A 49 -9.01 17.26 1.46
CA GLY A 49 -8.51 16.15 2.25
C GLY A 49 -9.44 14.96 2.46
N ARG A 50 -10.53 14.88 1.69
CA ARG A 50 -11.43 13.72 1.69
C ARG A 50 -10.74 12.42 1.30
N LEU A 51 -9.78 12.46 0.37
CA LEU A 51 -9.02 11.30 -0.05
C LEU A 51 -8.11 10.81 1.09
N ALA A 52 -7.49 11.73 1.80
CA ALA A 52 -6.65 11.41 2.94
C ALA A 52 -7.45 10.82 4.11
N ARG A 53 -8.63 11.39 4.41
CA ARG A 53 -9.55 10.80 5.40
C ARG A 53 -9.99 9.39 5.01
N ALA A 54 -10.30 9.17 3.73
CA ALA A 54 -10.65 7.84 3.23
C ALA A 54 -9.48 6.85 3.34
N PHE A 55 -8.27 7.28 2.99
CA PHE A 55 -7.04 6.48 3.16
C PHE A 55 -6.81 6.08 4.61
N ILE A 56 -6.96 7.04 5.54
CA ILE A 56 -6.82 6.82 6.98
C ILE A 56 -7.86 5.82 7.47
N ARG A 57 -9.14 5.97 7.09
CA ARG A 57 -10.21 5.01 7.46
C ARG A 57 -9.96 3.62 6.90
N ALA A 58 -9.60 3.51 5.62
CA ALA A 58 -9.29 2.24 4.98
C ALA A 58 -8.11 1.50 5.64
N SER A 59 -7.24 2.23 6.33
CA SER A 59 -6.00 1.71 6.94
C SER A 59 -6.09 1.47 8.45
N LEU A 60 -6.82 2.30 9.20
CA LEU A 60 -6.79 2.34 10.66
C LEU A 60 -8.15 2.10 11.33
N GLU A 61 -9.23 1.94 10.56
CA GLU A 61 -10.53 1.59 11.13
C GLU A 61 -10.57 0.11 11.56
N GLY A 62 -11.00 -0.17 12.78
CA GLY A 62 -11.09 -1.55 13.28
C GLY A 62 -9.73 -2.24 13.31
N ASP A 63 -9.59 -3.34 12.59
CA ASP A 63 -8.40 -4.17 12.44
C ASP A 63 -7.75 -4.06 11.06
N GLN A 64 -8.15 -3.09 10.24
CA GLN A 64 -7.66 -2.89 8.87
C GLN A 64 -6.13 -2.73 8.77
N ILE A 65 -5.46 -2.38 9.87
CA ILE A 65 -4.00 -2.27 9.90
C ILE A 65 -3.31 -3.61 9.61
N ASP A 66 -3.94 -4.75 9.92
CA ASP A 66 -3.39 -6.07 9.59
C ASP A 66 -3.35 -6.26 8.07
N ALA A 67 -4.42 -5.86 7.36
CA ALA A 67 -4.47 -5.90 5.89
C ALA A 67 -3.46 -4.93 5.24
N VAL A 68 -3.15 -3.79 5.89
CA VAL A 68 -2.04 -2.91 5.46
C VAL A 68 -0.72 -3.66 5.57
N GLY A 69 -0.45 -4.29 6.71
CA GLY A 69 0.74 -5.11 6.93
C GLY A 69 0.88 -6.22 5.89
N GLU A 70 -0.14 -7.07 5.77
CA GLU A 70 -0.18 -8.19 4.82
C GLU A 70 0.15 -7.75 3.39
N ARG A 71 -0.44 -6.64 2.93
CA ARG A 71 -0.14 -6.04 1.62
C ARG A 71 1.32 -5.61 1.51
N LEU A 72 1.86 -4.92 2.51
CA LEU A 72 3.25 -4.45 2.48
C LEU A 72 4.24 -5.61 2.48
N PHE A 73 3.99 -6.66 3.27
CA PHE A 73 4.81 -7.87 3.27
C PHE A 73 4.72 -8.64 1.95
N LEU A 74 3.54 -8.71 1.34
CA LEU A 74 3.38 -9.30 0.02
C LEU A 74 4.20 -8.53 -1.03
N LEU A 75 4.06 -7.21 -1.08
CA LEU A 75 4.81 -6.37 -2.03
C LEU A 75 6.32 -6.47 -1.81
N ALA A 76 6.78 -6.50 -0.56
CA ALA A 76 8.18 -6.71 -0.22
C ALA A 76 8.69 -8.09 -0.68
N ALA A 77 7.90 -9.16 -0.50
CA ALA A 77 8.25 -10.50 -0.96
C ALA A 77 8.35 -10.58 -2.49
N LEU A 78 7.60 -9.75 -3.21
CA LEU A 78 7.61 -9.67 -4.67
C LEU A 78 8.68 -8.70 -5.22
N ALA A 79 9.36 -7.92 -4.39
CA ALA A 79 10.24 -6.83 -4.83
C ALA A 79 11.46 -7.29 -5.66
N ALA A 80 11.85 -8.56 -5.58
CA ALA A 80 12.91 -9.12 -6.42
C ALA A 80 12.47 -9.41 -7.87
N ALA A 81 11.16 -9.37 -8.16
CA ALA A 81 10.61 -9.57 -9.49
C ALA A 81 10.76 -8.31 -10.36
N PRO A 82 11.37 -8.42 -11.56
CA PRO A 82 11.46 -7.28 -12.48
C PRO A 82 10.10 -6.64 -12.78
N GLY A 83 10.00 -5.32 -12.61
CA GLY A 83 8.77 -4.54 -12.82
C GLY A 83 7.96 -4.29 -11.55
N VAL A 84 8.12 -5.09 -10.50
CA VAL A 84 7.37 -4.89 -9.25
C VAL A 84 7.80 -3.61 -8.50
N PRO A 85 9.10 -3.32 -8.32
CA PRO A 85 9.53 -2.07 -7.69
C PRO A 85 9.00 -0.82 -8.41
N GLU A 86 8.95 -0.84 -9.74
CA GLU A 86 8.43 0.25 -10.55
C GLU A 86 6.94 0.46 -10.30
N LEU A 87 6.14 -0.61 -10.25
CA LEU A 87 4.70 -0.53 -9.92
C LEU A 87 4.44 0.06 -8.53
N VAL A 88 5.24 -0.32 -7.53
CA VAL A 88 5.11 0.21 -6.16
C VAL A 88 5.53 1.68 -6.12
N ALA A 89 6.58 2.06 -6.83
CA ALA A 89 7.02 3.45 -6.94
C ALA A 89 5.97 4.33 -7.63
N GLU A 90 5.37 3.85 -8.72
CA GLU A 90 4.27 4.51 -9.43
C GLU A 90 3.04 4.71 -8.52
N ASP A 91 2.66 3.70 -7.73
CA ASP A 91 1.57 3.81 -6.77
C ASP A 91 1.85 4.87 -5.69
N GLY A 92 3.07 4.88 -5.14
CA GLY A 92 3.47 5.89 -4.16
C GLY A 92 3.48 7.32 -4.73
N VAL A 93 3.87 7.49 -5.99
CA VAL A 93 3.79 8.79 -6.69
C VAL A 93 2.33 9.20 -6.89
N ARG A 94 1.47 8.26 -7.31
CA ARG A 94 0.03 8.49 -7.49
C ARG A 94 -0.62 8.99 -6.20
N TRP A 95 -0.43 8.29 -5.07
CA TRP A 95 -0.99 8.74 -3.78
C TRP A 95 -0.57 10.16 -3.41
N LYS A 96 0.72 10.49 -3.59
CA LYS A 96 1.23 11.82 -3.28
C LYS A 96 0.63 12.90 -4.18
N ALA A 97 0.41 12.59 -5.46
CA ALA A 97 -0.18 13.49 -6.44
C ALA A 97 -1.68 13.71 -6.16
N GLU A 98 -2.45 12.64 -6.03
CA GLU A 98 -3.89 12.71 -5.78
C GLU A 98 -4.21 13.41 -4.46
N MET A 99 -3.45 13.13 -3.39
CA MET A 99 -3.62 13.88 -2.13
C MET A 99 -3.22 15.36 -2.26
N ALA A 100 -2.30 15.71 -3.17
CA ALA A 100 -1.96 17.11 -3.45
C ALA A 100 -3.13 17.83 -4.13
N GLU A 101 -3.72 17.18 -5.13
CA GLU A 101 -4.87 17.67 -5.89
C GLU A 101 -6.10 17.80 -4.99
N ASP A 102 -6.23 16.92 -4.00
CA ASP A 102 -7.26 16.98 -2.95
C ASP A 102 -6.94 18.02 -1.84
N GLY A 103 -5.86 18.80 -1.98
CA GLY A 103 -5.57 19.97 -1.16
C GLY A 103 -4.72 19.72 0.08
N LEU A 104 -4.07 18.56 0.23
CA LEU A 104 -3.17 18.33 1.36
C LEU A 104 -1.80 19.00 1.17
N SER A 105 -1.29 19.55 2.27
CA SER A 105 0.09 20.02 2.37
C SER A 105 1.10 18.87 2.15
N LEU A 106 2.32 19.21 1.74
CA LEU A 106 3.40 18.23 1.59
C LEU A 106 3.73 17.53 2.90
N GLY A 107 3.75 18.28 4.01
CA GLY A 107 4.01 17.75 5.34
C GLY A 107 2.94 16.74 5.78
N ALA A 108 1.66 17.10 5.65
CA ALA A 108 0.56 16.22 6.01
C ALA A 108 0.60 14.90 5.23
N ARG A 109 0.76 14.95 3.89
CA ARG A 109 0.88 13.74 3.05
C ARG A 109 2.02 12.84 3.49
N THR A 110 3.17 13.44 3.80
CA THR A 110 4.36 12.70 4.21
C THR A 110 4.12 11.98 5.54
N VAL A 111 3.55 12.67 6.53
CA VAL A 111 3.25 12.08 7.84
C VAL A 111 2.21 10.97 7.72
N ILE A 112 1.09 11.21 7.03
CA ILE A 112 -0.01 10.25 6.90
C ILE A 112 0.44 8.95 6.24
N LEU A 113 1.10 9.03 5.08
CA LEU A 113 1.55 7.84 4.34
C LEU A 113 2.56 7.03 5.16
N ASN A 114 3.60 7.68 5.70
CA ASN A 114 4.66 6.97 6.42
C ASN A 114 4.19 6.42 7.77
N ALA A 115 3.27 7.09 8.46
CA ALA A 115 2.76 6.60 9.74
C ALA A 115 1.89 5.34 9.56
N VAL A 116 1.05 5.31 8.53
CA VAL A 116 0.26 4.12 8.18
C VAL A 116 1.17 2.96 7.77
N ASP A 117 2.14 3.20 6.89
CA ASP A 117 3.09 2.16 6.46
C ASP A 117 3.90 1.62 7.65
N GLY A 118 4.39 2.52 8.51
CA GLY A 118 5.12 2.15 9.73
C GLY A 118 4.28 1.28 10.67
N ALA A 119 3.05 1.70 10.98
CA ALA A 119 2.13 0.92 11.80
C ALA A 119 1.80 -0.44 11.16
N GLY A 120 1.62 -0.49 9.85
CA GLY A 120 1.34 -1.70 9.10
C GLY A 120 2.50 -2.69 9.15
N LEU A 121 3.73 -2.23 8.92
CA LEU A 121 4.92 -3.07 9.00
C LEU A 121 5.13 -3.68 10.39
N MET A 122 4.79 -2.96 11.46
CA MET A 122 4.90 -3.49 12.82
C MET A 122 4.05 -4.75 13.06
N THR A 123 2.93 -4.92 12.33
CA THR A 123 2.04 -6.08 12.50
C THR A 123 2.75 -7.40 12.21
N GLY A 124 3.58 -7.48 11.16
CA GLY A 124 4.28 -8.72 10.80
C GLY A 124 5.48 -9.05 11.69
N TRP A 125 5.91 -8.11 12.53
CA TRP A 125 6.92 -8.36 13.57
C TRP A 125 6.30 -8.72 14.94
N GLY A 126 4.97 -8.85 15.02
CA GLY A 126 4.28 -9.06 16.29
C GLY A 126 4.32 -7.83 17.21
N LEU A 127 4.62 -6.66 16.65
CA LEU A 127 4.67 -5.36 17.35
C LEU A 127 3.45 -4.49 16.99
N LYS A 128 2.34 -5.13 16.62
CA LYS A 128 1.09 -4.48 16.26
C LYS A 128 0.70 -3.46 17.34
N PRO A 129 0.50 -2.17 17.00
CA PRO A 129 -0.03 -1.20 17.92
C PRO A 129 -1.39 -1.66 18.46
N ASP A 130 -1.63 -1.46 19.75
CA ASP A 130 -2.89 -1.82 20.35
C ASP A 130 -4.05 -0.95 19.83
N ARG A 131 -5.29 -1.30 20.19
CA ARG A 131 -6.47 -0.57 19.72
C ARG A 131 -6.45 0.90 20.15
N ALA A 132 -5.96 1.23 21.35
CA ALA A 132 -5.93 2.59 21.83
C ALA A 132 -4.88 3.41 21.05
N GLU A 133 -3.72 2.83 20.77
CA GLU A 133 -2.68 3.43 19.94
C GLU A 133 -3.18 3.69 18.52
N LEU A 134 -3.88 2.74 17.89
CA LEU A 134 -4.45 2.91 16.55
C LEU A 134 -5.52 4.01 16.49
N VAL A 135 -6.38 4.11 17.52
CA VAL A 135 -7.40 5.17 17.62
C VAL A 135 -6.75 6.54 17.80
N ALA A 136 -5.72 6.64 18.66
CA ALA A 136 -4.96 7.86 18.85
C ALA A 136 -4.26 8.28 17.55
N LEU A 137 -3.57 7.35 16.90
CA LEU A 137 -2.89 7.59 15.62
C LEU A 137 -3.88 8.08 14.56
N ARG A 138 -5.03 7.40 14.40
CA ARG A 138 -6.08 7.81 13.45
C ARG A 138 -6.51 9.26 13.69
N THR A 139 -6.77 9.61 14.96
CA THR A 139 -7.22 10.95 15.35
C THR A 139 -6.19 12.01 14.97
N GLU A 140 -4.90 11.77 15.27
CA GLU A 140 -3.82 12.70 14.91
C GLU A 140 -3.68 12.85 13.39
N LEU A 141 -3.76 11.74 12.64
CA LEU A 141 -3.69 11.79 11.18
C LEU A 141 -4.90 12.51 10.56
N GLU A 142 -6.11 12.33 11.10
CA GLU A 142 -7.32 13.01 10.63
C GLU A 142 -7.23 14.54 10.83
N ASN A 143 -6.63 15.00 11.94
CA ASN A 143 -6.39 16.43 12.18
C ASN A 143 -5.50 17.06 11.09
N LEU A 144 -4.52 16.31 10.56
CA LEU A 144 -3.64 16.75 9.47
C LEU A 144 -4.35 16.84 8.11
N THR A 145 -5.58 16.33 7.98
CA THR A 145 -6.34 16.39 6.71
C THR A 145 -7.09 17.70 6.52
N THR A 146 -7.14 18.55 7.55
CA THR A 146 -7.68 19.90 7.46
C THR A 146 -6.59 20.86 6.96
N PRO A 147 -6.90 21.78 6.03
CA PRO A 147 -5.94 22.81 5.64
C PRO A 147 -5.49 23.58 6.90
N GLY A 148 -4.19 23.61 7.16
CA GLY A 148 -3.65 24.48 8.21
C GLY A 148 -4.01 25.93 7.87
N SER A 149 -4.70 26.58 8.81
CA SER A 149 -5.06 28.01 8.76
C SER A 149 -3.87 28.90 8.41
#